data_AF-A0A9D4D9K9-F1
#
_entry.id   AF-A0A9D4D9K9-F1
#
_cell.length_a   1.000
_cell.length_b   1.000
_cell.length_c   1.000
_cell.angle_alpha   90.00
_cell.angle_beta   90.00
_cell.angle_gamma   90.00
#
_symmetry.space_group_name_H-M   'P 1'
#
loop_
_entity.id
_entity.type
_entity.pdbx_description
1 polymer ?
#
loop_
_entity_poly.entity_id
_entity_poly.type
_entity_poly.pdbx_seq_one_letter_code
_entity_poly.pdbx_strand_id
1 'polypeptide(L)' 'MSDTFVEENKRLRSMSTCDKCKTNQSNALFLPCAHHVMCIDCARDLKLCPVCNRKVDETIRTFMS' A
#
# COMPACT_ATOMS: atom_id res chain seq x y z
N MET A 1 -4.14 -0.15 -30.43
CA MET A 1 -4.13 1.13 -29.68
C MET A 1 -5.02 1.13 -28.44
N SER A 2 -5.91 0.13 -28.24
CA SER A 2 -6.73 -0.03 -27.03
C SER A 2 -5.97 -0.68 -25.87
N ASP A 3 -5.08 -1.63 -26.18
CA ASP A 3 -4.57 -2.56 -25.17
C ASP A 3 -3.58 -1.89 -24.21
N THR A 4 -2.87 -0.86 -24.68
CA THR A 4 -1.95 -0.05 -23.87
C THR A 4 -2.68 0.73 -22.77
N PHE A 5 -3.87 1.27 -23.05
CA PHE A 5 -4.65 2.03 -22.07
C PHE A 5 -5.27 1.14 -21.00
N VAL A 6 -5.70 -0.07 -21.36
CA VAL A 6 -6.22 -1.05 -20.41
C VAL A 6 -5.10 -1.51 -19.48
N GLU A 7 -3.92 -1.80 -20.02
CA GLU A 7 -2.79 -2.26 -19.24
C GLU A 7 -2.26 -1.18 -18.29
N GLU A 8 -2.20 0.08 -18.75
CA GLU A 8 -1.82 1.20 -17.89
C GLU A 8 -2.83 1.43 -16.76
N ASN A 9 -4.14 1.34 -17.04
CA ASN A 9 -5.16 1.44 -16.00
C ASN A 9 -5.03 0.34 -14.94
N LYS A 10 -4.71 -0.89 -15.35
CA LYS A 10 -4.45 -1.98 -14.40
C LYS A 10 -3.20 -1.70 -13.56
N ARG A 11 -2.13 -1.19 -14.18
CA ARG A 11 -0.88 -0.82 -13.49
C ARG A 11 -1.11 0.26 -12.44
N LEU A 12 -1.84 1.32 -12.78
CA LEU A 12 -2.16 2.40 -11.83
C LEU A 12 -3.02 1.89 -10.66
N ARG A 13 -3.98 0.99 -10.93
CA ARG A 13 -4.81 0.37 -9.88
C ARG A 13 -3.99 -0.53 -8.96
N SER A 14 -3.07 -1.33 -9.50
CA SER A 14 -2.23 -2.22 -8.68
C SER A 14 -1.30 -1.44 -7.76
N MET A 15 -0.78 -0.28 -8.19
CA MET A 15 0.03 0.61 -7.36
C MET A 15 -0.72 1.17 -6.14
N SER A 16 -2.06 1.29 -6.22
CA SER A 16 -2.90 1.78 -5.12
C SER A 16 -3.53 0.66 -4.29
N THR A 17 -3.28 -0.61 -4.62
CA THR A 17 -3.88 -1.77 -3.95
C THR A 17 -2.92 -2.34 -2.91
N CYS A 18 -3.46 -2.84 -1.79
CA CYS A 18 -2.66 -3.46 -0.73
C CYS A 18 -1.83 -4.61 -1.28
N ASP A 19 -0.52 -4.56 -1.01
CA ASP A 19 0.42 -5.53 -1.53
C ASP A 19 0.22 -6.96 -0.99
N LYS A 20 -0.38 -7.09 0.20
CA LYS A 20 -0.63 -8.39 0.86
C LYS A 20 -1.95 -9.04 0.44
N CYS A 21 -3.08 -8.36 0.61
CA CYS A 21 -4.38 -8.98 0.29
C CYS A 21 -4.80 -8.82 -1.16
N LYS A 22 -4.13 -7.93 -1.92
CA LYS A 22 -4.45 -7.61 -3.33
C LYS A 22 -5.93 -7.27 -3.58
N THR A 23 -6.67 -6.88 -2.53
CA THR A 23 -8.13 -6.70 -2.54
C THR A 23 -8.50 -5.30 -2.09
N ASN A 24 -8.01 -4.89 -0.91
CA ASN A 24 -8.29 -3.57 -0.34
C ASN A 24 -7.32 -2.53 -0.87
N GLN A 25 -7.74 -1.26 -0.92
CA GLN A 25 -6.84 -0.14 -1.21
C GLN A 25 -5.76 -0.03 -0.14
N SER A 26 -4.54 0.33 -0.54
CA SER A 26 -3.51 0.76 0.39
C SER A 26 -4.00 2.00 1.12
N ASN A 27 -4.05 1.94 2.44
CA ASN A 27 -4.54 3.02 3.30
C ASN A 27 -3.84 3.04 4.67
N ALA A 28 -2.63 2.46 4.75
CA ALA A 28 -1.80 2.42 5.94
C ALA A 28 -0.43 3.04 5.64
N LEU A 29 -0.04 4.01 6.47
CA LEU A 29 1.25 4.67 6.44
C LEU A 29 2.11 4.20 7.61
N PHE A 30 3.30 3.68 7.32
CA PHE A 30 4.25 3.19 8.32
C PHE A 30 5.17 4.32 8.79
N LEU A 31 5.18 4.65 10.08
CA LEU A 31 6.12 5.62 10.65
C LEU A 31 7.36 4.93 11.26
N PRO A 32 8.56 5.51 11.12
CA PRO A 32 8.83 6.85 10.55
C PRO A 32 9.17 6.84 9.04
N CYS A 33 9.10 5.71 8.34
CA CYS A 33 9.57 5.62 6.95
C CYS A 33 8.60 6.15 5.88
N ALA A 34 7.34 6.40 6.24
CA ALA A 34 6.26 6.89 5.39
C ALA A 34 5.96 6.01 4.15
N HIS A 35 6.32 4.72 4.16
CA HIS A 35 5.89 3.81 3.09
C HIS A 35 4.41 3.49 3.21
N HIS A 36 3.72 3.49 2.06
CA HIS A 36 2.28 3.31 1.95
C HIS A 36 1.96 2.21 0.92
N VAL A 37 2.03 0.96 1.36
CA VAL A 37 1.93 -0.22 0.47
C VAL A 37 0.90 -1.26 0.93
N MET A 38 0.21 -1.01 2.04
CA MET A 38 -0.73 -1.97 2.62
C MET A 38 -2.03 -1.32 3.07
N CYS A 39 -3.08 -2.12 3.19
CA CYS A 39 -4.27 -1.74 3.92
C CYS A 39 -4.04 -1.92 5.42
N ILE A 40 -4.80 -1.17 6.22
CA ILE A 40 -4.73 -1.14 7.68
C ILE A 40 -4.95 -2.50 8.34
N ASP A 41 -5.79 -3.37 7.75
CA ASP A 41 -6.11 -4.69 8.29
C ASP A 41 -4.91 -5.63 8.11
N CYS A 42 -4.21 -5.49 6.99
CA CYS A 42 -3.00 -6.24 6.73
C CYS A 42 -1.78 -5.67 7.47
N ALA A 43 -1.80 -4.39 7.83
CA ALA A 43 -0.71 -3.67 8.46
C ALA A 43 -0.62 -3.87 9.99
N ARG A 44 -1.72 -4.26 10.64
CA ARG A 44 -1.87 -4.29 12.11
C ARG A 44 -0.75 -5.02 12.87
N ASP A 45 -0.22 -6.10 12.32
CA ASP A 45 0.76 -6.96 13.00
C ASP A 45 2.21 -6.78 12.51
N LEU A 46 2.46 -5.80 11.65
CA LEU A 46 3.80 -5.56 11.10
C LEU A 46 4.67 -4.75 12.05
N LYS A 47 5.80 -5.35 12.44
CA LYS A 47 6.85 -4.68 13.24
C LYS A 47 7.93 -4.04 12.39
N LEU A 48 8.05 -4.47 11.13
CA LEU A 48 9.03 -3.98 10.16
C LEU A 48 8.30 -3.59 8.87
N CYS A 49 8.71 -2.48 8.28
CA CYS A 49 8.20 -2.03 7.00
C CYS A 49 8.61 -3.03 5.90
N PRO A 50 7.68 -3.56 5.09
CA PRO A 50 8.01 -4.55 4.06
C PRO A 50 8.84 -3.98 2.90
N VAL A 51 8.95 -2.65 2.78
CA VAL A 51 9.71 -1.99 1.71
C VAL A 51 11.16 -1.74 2.11
N CYS A 52 11.38 -1.12 3.26
CA CYS A 52 12.71 -0.66 3.68
C CYS A 52 13.25 -1.39 4.92
N ASN A 53 12.51 -2.36 5.44
CA ASN A 53 12.85 -3.16 6.63
C ASN A 53 13.10 -2.34 7.91
N ARG A 54 12.69 -1.06 7.94
CA ARG A 54 12.76 -0.21 9.14
C ARG A 54 11.69 -0.64 10.13
N LYS A 55 11.99 -0.55 11.43
CA LYS A 55 10.99 -0.72 12.50
C LYS A 55 9.82 0.23 12.31
N VAL A 56 8.61 -0.32 12.44
CA VAL A 56 7.36 0.43 12.44
C VAL A 56 7.06 0.77 13.90
N ASP A 57 7.06 2.07 14.20
CA ASP A 57 6.70 2.56 15.53
C ASP A 57 5.19 2.79 15.60
N GLU A 58 4.61 3.33 14.53
CA GLU A 58 3.17 3.57 14.41
C GLU A 58 2.68 3.28 13.00
N THR A 59 1.40 2.90 12.90
CA THR A 59 0.69 2.73 11.62
C THR A 59 -0.52 3.64 11.61
N ILE A 60 -0.55 4.58 10.65
CA ILE A 60 -1.62 5.57 10.53
C ILE A 60 -2.51 5.20 9.35
N ARG A 61 -3.84 5.26 9.54
CA ARG A 61 -4.79 5.16 8.44
C ARG A 61 -4.82 6.46 7.64
N THR A 62 -4.67 6.35 6.32
CA THR A 62 -4.75 7.47 5.38
C THR A 62 -6.04 7.45 4.58
N PHE A 63 -6.46 8.61 4.11
CA PHE A 63 -7.59 8.79 3.20
C PHE A 63 -7.10 9.62 2.01
N MET A 64 -7.15 9.04 0.80
CA MET A 64 -6.75 9.72 -0.43
C MET A 64 -8.00 10.38 -1.04
N SER A 65 -7.92 11.67 -1.36
CA SER A 65 -8.97 12.48 -2.00
C SER A 65 -8.92 12.37 -3.51
#